data_AF-A0A9E3RMI7-F1
#
_entry.id   AF-A0A9E3RMI7-F1
#
_cell.length_a   1.000
_cell.length_b   1.000
_cell.length_c   1.000
_cell.angle_alpha   90.00
_cell.angle_beta   90.00
_cell.angle_gamma   90.00
#
_symmetry.space_group_name_H-M   'P 1'
#
loop_
_entity.id
_entity.type
_entity.pdbx_description
1 polymer ?
#
loop_
_entity_poly.entity_id
_entity_poly.type
_entity_poly.pdbx_seq_one_letter_code
_entity_poly.pdbx_strand_id
1 'polypeptide(L)'
;MKPSVLLNLIQGELDLSEALCARADLEIVLPGETPSTESLAGVAIDSLKKRMTEALAGANGKALANVLRHVLDETLRLSFEGDFPEIPSVAWRPLREAIARIMREHGFMVTMLQSAFHQRLAERGLDFLVTSDDMLPQSRALIELAHQAQIPTLCRQHGIMCGTQLALHHGLRTKYVAVFSEREKEVHASFNFDMERIFVTGNPRWDRLCRPPLPHVRESARRAWGLDADRPVFVYAMTDASRICATAAKYPLHHIDNTAGVLQAFAESARKHPEWQFVIRPRPTPFSDIRPLQYLLSEATANGLSHIVVDRLPVYESLAAADVYLCTQSNIGIEAMLLGLPVINVDLEDAGACLYREGLGPLFRGEDAVLIASATGEIAECMEAVLTDEATRATLLKRRVDSVRRFNHSLDGRATERTVDLILRLLKEHGTSPCARTRSDSNRERARRAVALGEEQFGASKLGDALHSFAAATAVCPDCAEAWNDLGTVQCSLGETEKAWTSVHRAFHLDPFMESTRENLRALSKIRGNEAEAERLLMLFGIEVSTLSAGRGVCSSPAQ
;
A
#
# COMPACT_ATOMS: atom_id res chain seq x y z
N MET A 1 -1.37 11.79 -29.76
CA MET A 1 -2.83 11.73 -30.05
C MET A 1 -3.31 13.14 -30.39
N LYS A 2 -4.19 13.36 -31.39
CA LYS A 2 -4.74 14.71 -31.63
C LYS A 2 -5.60 15.12 -30.43
N PRO A 3 -5.55 16.38 -29.94
CA PRO A 3 -6.31 16.82 -28.76
C PRO A 3 -7.81 16.57 -28.83
N SER A 4 -8.40 16.64 -30.03
CA SER A 4 -9.82 16.36 -30.27
C SER A 4 -10.23 14.91 -29.99
N VAL A 5 -9.33 13.94 -30.23
CA VAL A 5 -9.60 12.52 -29.94
C VAL A 5 -9.56 12.26 -28.44
N LEU A 6 -8.68 12.96 -27.72
CA LEU A 6 -8.58 12.90 -26.26
C LEU A 6 -9.83 13.54 -25.61
N LEU A 7 -10.33 14.64 -26.18
CA LEU A 7 -11.52 15.34 -25.68
C LEU A 7 -12.79 14.50 -25.81
N ASN A 8 -12.98 13.82 -26.95
CA ASN A 8 -14.14 12.95 -27.17
C ASN A 8 -14.10 11.68 -26.29
N LEU A 9 -12.90 11.22 -25.92
CA LEU A 9 -12.70 10.15 -24.93
C LEU A 9 -13.00 10.60 -23.50
N ILE A 10 -12.65 11.84 -23.15
CA ILE A 10 -12.99 12.47 -21.87
C ILE A 10 -14.50 12.66 -21.72
N GLN A 11 -15.21 12.90 -22.82
CA GLN A 11 -16.66 13.10 -22.86
C GLN A 11 -17.47 11.80 -22.99
N GLY A 12 -16.82 10.63 -23.08
CA GLY A 12 -17.49 9.33 -23.18
C GLY A 12 -18.17 9.07 -24.52
N GLU A 13 -17.86 9.85 -25.56
CA GLU A 13 -18.50 9.77 -26.88
C GLU A 13 -17.83 8.75 -27.83
N LEU A 14 -16.76 8.07 -27.38
CA LEU A 14 -16.02 7.08 -28.16
C LEU A 14 -15.65 5.85 -27.32
N ASP A 15 -16.07 4.68 -27.77
CA ASP A 15 -15.56 3.40 -27.26
C ASP A 15 -14.11 3.22 -27.75
N LEU A 16 -13.16 3.17 -26.80
CA LEU A 16 -11.73 2.99 -27.07
C LEU A 16 -11.46 1.73 -27.90
N SER A 17 -12.33 0.71 -27.79
CA SER A 17 -12.22 -0.55 -28.54
C SER A 17 -12.55 -0.36 -30.02
N GLU A 18 -13.55 0.45 -30.37
CA GLU A 18 -13.89 0.74 -31.78
C GLU A 18 -12.85 1.65 -32.42
N ALA A 19 -12.33 2.65 -31.70
CA ALA A 19 -11.33 3.58 -32.22
C ALA A 19 -9.97 2.92 -32.49
N LEU A 20 -9.58 1.93 -31.66
CA LEU A 20 -8.35 1.14 -31.84
C LEU A 20 -8.53 0.06 -32.91
N CYS A 21 -9.68 -0.60 -32.98
CA CYS A 21 -10.00 -1.57 -34.04
C CYS A 21 -10.16 -0.91 -35.42
N ALA A 22 -10.73 0.31 -35.50
CA ALA A 22 -10.94 1.01 -36.76
C ALA A 22 -9.66 1.67 -37.32
N ARG A 23 -8.64 1.90 -36.49
CA ARG A 23 -7.33 2.43 -36.92
C ARG A 23 -6.29 1.37 -37.21
N ALA A 24 -6.41 0.22 -36.57
CA ALA A 24 -5.57 -0.92 -36.84
C ALA A 24 -6.35 -1.86 -37.77
N ASP A 25 -6.28 -1.64 -39.09
CA ASP A 25 -6.65 -2.63 -40.10
C ASP A 25 -5.76 -3.88 -39.90
N LEU A 26 -6.09 -4.68 -38.89
CA LEU A 26 -5.36 -5.85 -38.44
C LEU A 26 -5.82 -7.06 -39.26
N GLU A 27 -5.61 -7.02 -40.57
CA GLU A 27 -5.49 -8.25 -41.36
C GLU A 27 -4.11 -8.87 -41.09
N ILE A 28 -4.11 -10.02 -40.38
CA ILE A 28 -2.90 -10.82 -40.16
C ILE A 28 -2.71 -11.72 -41.38
N VAL A 29 -1.84 -11.30 -42.31
CA VAL A 29 -1.33 -12.16 -43.38
C VAL A 29 -0.25 -13.06 -42.80
N LEU A 30 -0.51 -14.38 -42.75
CA LEU A 30 0.50 -15.39 -42.38
C LEU A 30 1.45 -15.62 -43.58
N PRO A 31 2.77 -15.78 -43.37
CA PRO A 31 3.67 -16.21 -44.44
C PRO A 31 3.29 -17.63 -44.89
N GLY A 32 3.24 -17.84 -46.21
CA GLY A 32 2.65 -19.01 -46.88
C GLY A 32 3.41 -20.33 -46.78
N GLU A 33 4.32 -20.48 -45.83
CA GLU A 33 5.04 -21.74 -45.60
C GLU A 33 4.97 -22.08 -44.11
N THR A 34 4.40 -23.25 -43.79
CA THR A 34 4.23 -23.80 -42.44
C THR A 34 5.60 -24.03 -41.78
N PRO A 35 6.00 -23.23 -40.79
CA PRO A 35 7.10 -23.59 -39.92
C PRO A 35 6.56 -24.50 -38.81
N SER A 36 7.44 -25.18 -38.06
CA SER A 36 7.05 -26.04 -36.95
C SER A 36 6.13 -25.30 -35.95
N THR A 37 5.19 -26.04 -35.37
CA THR A 37 4.05 -25.57 -34.56
C THR A 37 4.43 -24.75 -33.33
N GLU A 38 5.64 -24.92 -32.77
CA GLU A 38 6.19 -24.05 -31.71
C GLU A 38 6.33 -22.58 -32.14
N SER A 39 6.52 -22.32 -33.44
CA SER A 39 6.76 -20.96 -33.94
C SER A 39 5.48 -20.15 -34.18
N LEU A 40 4.31 -20.77 -34.39
CA LEU A 40 3.11 -20.05 -34.85
C LEU A 40 2.43 -19.18 -33.78
N ALA A 41 2.37 -19.64 -32.53
CA ALA A 41 1.83 -18.84 -31.42
C ALA A 41 2.77 -17.70 -31.04
N GLY A 42 4.09 -17.98 -30.99
CA GLY A 42 5.13 -16.98 -30.80
C GLY A 42 5.11 -15.91 -31.89
N VAL A 43 5.04 -16.32 -33.16
CA VAL A 43 4.98 -15.40 -34.32
C VAL A 43 3.70 -14.56 -34.34
N ALA A 44 2.54 -15.13 -33.94
CA ALA A 44 1.30 -14.37 -33.85
C ALA A 44 1.30 -13.35 -32.71
N ILE A 45 1.80 -13.74 -31.53
CA ILE A 45 1.98 -12.85 -30.37
C ILE A 45 3.00 -11.76 -30.71
N ASP A 46 4.14 -12.10 -31.31
CA ASP A 46 5.17 -11.15 -31.70
C ASP A 46 4.69 -10.21 -32.80
N SER A 47 3.88 -10.69 -33.75
CA SER A 47 3.21 -9.86 -34.76
C SER A 47 2.22 -8.88 -34.12
N LEU A 48 1.44 -9.32 -33.11
CA LEU A 48 0.53 -8.45 -32.36
C LEU A 48 1.31 -7.40 -31.56
N LYS A 49 2.36 -7.82 -30.84
CA LYS A 49 3.29 -6.97 -30.09
C LYS A 49 3.92 -5.91 -31.00
N LYS A 50 4.36 -6.30 -32.19
CA LYS A 50 4.95 -5.44 -33.20
C LYS A 50 3.95 -4.42 -33.74
N ARG A 51 2.76 -4.85 -34.17
CA ARG A 51 1.73 -3.96 -34.70
C ARG A 51 1.15 -3.01 -33.66
N MET A 52 1.03 -3.42 -32.39
CA MET A 52 0.69 -2.52 -31.29
C MET A 52 1.75 -1.44 -31.08
N THR A 53 3.03 -1.80 -31.21
CA THR A 53 4.16 -0.86 -31.10
C THR A 53 4.18 0.12 -32.28
N GLU A 54 3.85 -0.35 -33.48
CA GLU A 54 3.76 0.46 -34.70
C GLU A 54 2.55 1.41 -34.68
N ALA A 55 1.39 0.95 -34.21
CA ALA A 55 0.16 1.74 -34.10
C ALA A 55 0.25 2.85 -33.03
N LEU A 56 1.10 2.66 -32.01
CA LEU A 56 1.32 3.60 -30.91
C LEU A 56 2.61 4.42 -31.07
N ALA A 57 2.89 4.92 -32.29
CA ALA A 57 4.12 5.66 -32.56
C ALA A 57 4.23 6.96 -31.72
N GLY A 58 5.33 7.09 -30.96
CA GLY A 58 5.64 8.22 -30.06
C GLY A 58 6.11 7.74 -28.67
N ALA A 59 6.80 8.58 -27.89
CA ALA A 59 7.36 8.20 -26.58
C ALA A 59 6.29 7.64 -25.61
N ASN A 60 5.13 8.31 -25.53
CA ASN A 60 4.01 7.87 -24.68
C ASN A 60 3.33 6.60 -25.19
N GLY A 61 3.35 6.36 -26.51
CA GLY A 61 2.73 5.19 -27.11
C GLY A 61 3.60 3.92 -27.00
N LYS A 62 4.93 4.06 -26.95
CA LYS A 62 5.84 2.94 -26.61
C LYS A 62 5.65 2.44 -25.19
N ALA A 63 5.49 3.33 -24.21
CA ALA A 63 5.17 2.95 -22.83
C ALA A 63 3.84 2.20 -22.73
N LEU A 64 2.79 2.72 -23.37
CA LEU A 64 1.49 2.06 -23.41
C LEU A 64 1.58 0.71 -24.13
N ALA A 65 2.28 0.62 -25.25
CA ALA A 65 2.53 -0.65 -25.94
C ALA A 65 3.22 -1.66 -25.02
N ASN A 66 4.25 -1.26 -24.26
CA ASN A 66 4.96 -2.15 -23.34
C ASN A 66 4.05 -2.67 -22.22
N VAL A 67 3.24 -1.79 -21.64
CA VAL A 67 2.28 -2.18 -20.59
C VAL A 67 1.24 -3.15 -21.13
N LEU A 68 0.67 -2.87 -22.31
CA LEU A 68 -0.35 -3.72 -22.90
C LEU A 68 0.21 -5.06 -23.38
N ARG A 69 1.45 -5.11 -23.87
CA ARG A 69 2.16 -6.37 -24.16
C ARG A 69 2.34 -7.21 -22.91
N HIS A 70 2.69 -6.58 -21.80
CA HIS A 70 2.94 -7.27 -20.54
C HIS A 70 1.64 -7.74 -19.89
N VAL A 71 0.58 -6.94 -19.93
CA VAL A 71 -0.74 -7.35 -19.46
C VAL A 71 -1.28 -8.49 -20.33
N LEU A 72 -1.02 -8.48 -21.64
CA LEU A 72 -1.32 -9.61 -22.51
C LEU A 72 -0.54 -10.87 -22.11
N ASP A 73 0.77 -10.75 -21.91
CA ASP A 73 1.63 -11.87 -21.47
C ASP A 73 1.17 -12.46 -20.13
N GLU A 74 0.85 -11.62 -19.14
CA GLU A 74 0.43 -12.07 -17.82
C GLU A 74 -1.01 -12.60 -17.81
N THR A 75 -1.90 -12.05 -18.64
CA THR A 75 -3.26 -12.59 -18.81
C THR A 75 -3.23 -13.94 -19.49
N LEU A 76 -2.37 -14.12 -20.49
CA LEU A 76 -2.14 -15.41 -21.12
C LEU A 76 -1.57 -16.40 -20.10
N ARG A 77 -0.60 -15.99 -19.28
CA ARG A 77 -0.04 -16.83 -18.23
C ARG A 77 -1.06 -17.22 -17.14
N LEU A 78 -1.84 -16.26 -16.64
CA LEU A 78 -2.82 -16.48 -15.57
C LEU A 78 -4.08 -17.21 -16.04
N SER A 79 -4.42 -17.10 -17.33
CA SER A 79 -5.59 -17.77 -17.91
C SER A 79 -5.26 -19.17 -18.42
N PHE A 80 -3.99 -19.51 -18.61
CA PHE A 80 -3.55 -20.74 -19.28
C PHE A 80 -2.28 -21.32 -18.62
N GLU A 81 -2.43 -22.20 -17.64
CA GLU A 81 -1.35 -23.08 -17.14
C GLU A 81 -1.40 -24.43 -17.88
N GLY A 82 -0.43 -24.71 -18.78
CA GLY A 82 -0.27 -26.02 -19.45
C GLY A 82 0.49 -25.99 -20.78
N ASP A 83 1.13 -27.11 -21.16
CA ASP A 83 1.71 -27.35 -22.49
C ASP A 83 0.61 -27.46 -23.56
N PHE A 84 0.76 -26.77 -24.70
CA PHE A 84 -0.21 -26.77 -25.80
C PHE A 84 0.09 -27.83 -26.86
N PRO A 85 -0.88 -28.72 -27.15
CA PRO A 85 -1.17 -29.16 -28.49
C PRO A 85 -2.44 -28.43 -28.98
N GLU A 86 -2.26 -27.52 -29.94
CA GLU A 86 -3.30 -26.89 -30.78
C GLU A 86 -4.21 -25.82 -30.12
N ILE A 87 -4.18 -24.59 -30.63
CA ILE A 87 -5.19 -23.55 -30.37
C ILE A 87 -6.07 -23.40 -31.62
N PRO A 88 -7.34 -23.86 -31.61
CA PRO A 88 -8.25 -23.65 -32.72
C PRO A 88 -8.69 -22.19 -32.84
N SER A 89 -9.13 -21.77 -34.04
CA SER A 89 -9.61 -20.42 -34.36
C SER A 89 -10.74 -19.88 -33.44
N VAL A 90 -11.37 -20.75 -32.65
CA VAL A 90 -12.42 -20.44 -31.67
C VAL A 90 -11.87 -19.77 -30.39
N ALA A 91 -10.56 -19.90 -30.08
CA ALA A 91 -9.93 -19.32 -28.90
C ALA A 91 -9.60 -17.82 -29.01
N TRP A 92 -9.70 -17.22 -30.21
CA TRP A 92 -9.41 -15.81 -30.44
C TRP A 92 -10.46 -14.86 -29.85
N ARG A 93 -11.71 -15.32 -29.73
CA ARG A 93 -12.80 -14.52 -29.17
C ARG A 93 -12.61 -14.31 -27.64
N PRO A 94 -12.35 -15.36 -26.83
CA PRO A 94 -11.97 -15.20 -25.43
C PRO A 94 -10.77 -14.28 -25.21
N LEU A 95 -9.73 -14.38 -26.05
CA LEU A 95 -8.55 -13.52 -25.95
C LEU A 95 -8.86 -12.05 -26.26
N ARG A 96 -9.61 -11.77 -27.34
CA ARG A 96 -10.07 -10.42 -27.66
C ARG A 96 -10.98 -9.85 -26.58
N GLU A 97 -11.89 -10.65 -26.04
CA GLU A 97 -12.78 -10.26 -24.94
C GLU A 97 -12.01 -10.00 -23.65
N ALA A 98 -10.97 -10.80 -23.36
CA ALA A 98 -10.08 -10.59 -22.22
C ALA A 98 -9.26 -9.30 -22.37
N ILE A 99 -8.66 -9.05 -23.54
CA ILE A 99 -7.94 -7.80 -23.83
C ILE A 99 -8.88 -6.60 -23.71
N ALA A 100 -10.08 -6.67 -24.32
CA ALA A 100 -11.05 -5.58 -24.26
C ALA A 100 -11.52 -5.33 -22.82
N ARG A 101 -11.73 -6.38 -22.02
CA ARG A 101 -12.06 -6.27 -20.59
C ARG A 101 -10.94 -5.58 -19.83
N ILE A 102 -9.70 -6.00 -20.03
CA ILE A 102 -8.51 -5.38 -19.41
C ILE A 102 -8.36 -3.91 -19.78
N MET A 103 -8.56 -3.57 -21.06
CA MET A 103 -8.49 -2.17 -21.51
C MET A 103 -9.57 -1.33 -20.86
N ARG A 104 -10.79 -1.87 -20.72
CA ARG A 104 -11.89 -1.20 -20.01
C ARG A 104 -11.61 -1.06 -18.52
N GLU A 105 -11.10 -2.10 -17.87
CA GLU A 105 -10.87 -2.13 -16.41
C GLU A 105 -9.63 -1.34 -15.98
N HIS A 106 -8.56 -1.37 -16.77
CA HIS A 106 -7.24 -0.83 -16.37
C HIS A 106 -6.70 0.24 -17.31
N GLY A 107 -7.13 0.29 -18.57
CA GLY A 107 -6.57 1.19 -19.59
C GLY A 107 -6.73 2.67 -19.24
N PHE A 108 -7.87 3.05 -18.65
CA PHE A 108 -8.08 4.41 -18.15
C PHE A 108 -7.09 4.79 -17.03
N MET A 109 -6.96 3.94 -16.00
CA MET A 109 -6.05 4.18 -14.88
C MET A 109 -4.59 4.24 -15.33
N VAL A 110 -4.16 3.31 -16.20
CA VAL A 110 -2.79 3.31 -16.74
C VAL A 110 -2.51 4.59 -17.53
N THR A 111 -3.44 5.04 -18.36
CA THR A 111 -3.29 6.28 -19.15
C THR A 111 -3.25 7.53 -18.25
N MET A 112 -4.08 7.56 -17.21
CA MET A 112 -4.04 8.61 -16.19
C MET A 112 -2.71 8.64 -15.46
N LEU A 113 -2.21 7.48 -15.00
CA LEU A 113 -0.92 7.36 -14.34
C LEU A 113 0.25 7.76 -15.24
N GLN A 114 0.20 7.38 -16.52
CA GLN A 114 1.17 7.84 -17.51
C GLN A 114 1.16 9.37 -17.65
N SER A 115 -0.02 9.98 -17.75
CA SER A 115 -0.15 11.43 -17.88
C SER A 115 0.37 12.14 -16.62
N ALA A 116 -0.03 11.66 -15.44
CA ALA A 116 0.43 12.18 -14.16
C ALA A 116 1.94 12.01 -13.97
N PHE A 117 2.52 10.89 -14.41
CA PHE A 117 3.96 10.65 -14.36
C PHE A 117 4.72 11.65 -15.23
N HIS A 118 4.30 11.84 -16.49
CA HIS A 118 4.94 12.81 -17.39
C HIS A 118 4.77 14.25 -16.90
N GLN A 119 3.60 14.60 -16.38
CA GLN A 119 3.35 15.90 -15.77
C GLN A 119 4.28 16.12 -14.58
N ARG A 120 4.37 15.14 -13.67
CA ARG A 120 5.26 15.22 -12.49
C ARG A 120 6.72 15.35 -12.88
N LEU A 121 7.16 14.54 -13.84
CA LEU A 121 8.51 14.59 -14.39
C LEU A 121 8.81 15.96 -15.02
N ALA A 122 7.83 16.56 -15.70
CA ALA A 122 7.98 17.87 -16.32
C ALA A 122 7.97 19.04 -15.33
N GLU A 123 7.12 18.99 -14.29
CA GLU A 123 6.93 20.08 -13.32
C GLU A 123 7.98 20.10 -12.22
N ARG A 124 8.29 18.94 -11.64
CA ARG A 124 9.09 18.84 -10.40
C ARG A 124 10.31 17.94 -10.50
N GLY A 125 10.50 17.27 -11.65
CA GLY A 125 11.45 16.16 -11.75
C GLY A 125 10.99 14.95 -10.95
N LEU A 126 11.62 13.81 -11.23
CA LEU A 126 11.46 12.57 -10.47
C LEU A 126 12.81 11.86 -10.48
N ASP A 127 13.42 11.72 -9.31
CA ASP A 127 14.78 11.16 -9.17
C ASP A 127 14.77 9.69 -8.74
N PHE A 128 13.65 9.22 -8.18
CA PHE A 128 13.52 7.87 -7.67
C PHE A 128 12.04 7.48 -7.62
N LEU A 129 11.72 6.24 -8.01
CA LEU A 129 10.38 5.70 -7.91
C LEU A 129 10.35 4.57 -6.86
N VAL A 130 9.51 4.72 -5.85
CA VAL A 130 9.23 3.65 -4.88
C VAL A 130 7.83 3.11 -5.14
N THR A 131 7.70 1.79 -5.26
CA THR A 131 6.41 1.11 -5.41
C THR A 131 6.14 0.20 -4.23
N SER A 132 4.86 -0.03 -3.94
CA SER A 132 4.41 -0.98 -2.92
C SER A 132 4.33 -2.42 -3.43
N ASP A 133 4.35 -2.62 -4.75
CA ASP A 133 4.33 -3.91 -5.42
C ASP A 133 4.99 -3.77 -6.81
N ASP A 134 5.23 -4.90 -7.45
CA ASP A 134 5.84 -5.00 -8.79
C ASP A 134 5.02 -5.94 -9.71
N MET A 135 3.71 -6.04 -9.42
CA MET A 135 2.85 -7.08 -10.01
C MET A 135 1.63 -6.50 -10.68
N LEU A 136 1.00 -5.52 -10.04
CA LEU A 136 -0.23 -4.95 -10.54
C LEU A 136 0.05 -4.11 -11.80
N PRO A 137 -0.87 -4.11 -12.78
CA PRO A 137 -0.69 -3.38 -14.04
C PRO A 137 -0.31 -1.91 -13.86
N GLN A 138 -0.91 -1.24 -12.87
CA GLN A 138 -0.60 0.14 -12.51
C GLN A 138 0.85 0.34 -12.04
N SER A 139 1.33 -0.53 -11.17
CA SER A 139 2.69 -0.44 -10.59
C SER A 139 3.72 -0.73 -11.67
N ARG A 140 3.50 -1.78 -12.47
CA ARG A 140 4.37 -2.12 -13.62
C ARG A 140 4.40 -1.03 -14.67
N ALA A 141 3.29 -0.34 -14.93
CA ALA A 141 3.26 0.80 -15.86
C ALA A 141 4.17 1.95 -15.40
N LEU A 142 4.12 2.30 -14.11
CA LEU A 142 4.99 3.34 -13.55
C LEU A 142 6.46 2.92 -13.57
N ILE A 143 6.76 1.66 -13.27
CA ILE A 143 8.12 1.10 -13.29
C ILE A 143 8.71 1.17 -14.71
N GLU A 144 7.93 0.81 -15.73
CA GLU A 144 8.36 0.88 -17.12
C GLU A 144 8.62 2.32 -17.58
N LEU A 145 7.75 3.26 -17.22
CA LEU A 145 7.97 4.69 -17.48
C LEU A 145 9.24 5.21 -16.81
N ALA A 146 9.49 4.80 -15.56
CA ALA A 146 10.70 5.14 -14.84
C ALA A 146 11.94 4.60 -15.56
N HIS A 147 11.94 3.36 -16.04
CA HIS A 147 13.05 2.81 -16.82
C HIS A 147 13.29 3.59 -18.11
N GLN A 148 12.23 3.97 -18.83
CA GLN A 148 12.37 4.79 -20.04
C GLN A 148 12.96 6.17 -19.75
N ALA A 149 12.63 6.75 -18.60
CA ALA A 149 13.20 7.99 -18.10
C ALA A 149 14.56 7.82 -17.38
N GLN A 150 15.11 6.61 -17.33
CA GLN A 150 16.35 6.26 -16.61
C GLN A 150 16.30 6.61 -15.11
N ILE A 151 15.13 6.49 -14.50
CA ILE A 151 14.89 6.73 -13.08
C ILE A 151 15.02 5.39 -12.32
N PRO A 152 15.86 5.32 -11.27
CA PRO A 152 15.97 4.13 -10.44
C PRO A 152 14.66 3.80 -9.72
N THR A 153 14.37 2.51 -9.59
CA THR A 153 13.12 1.98 -9.03
C THR A 153 13.39 1.06 -7.85
N LEU A 154 12.59 1.16 -6.78
CA LEU A 154 12.63 0.29 -5.60
C LEU A 154 11.22 -0.25 -5.32
N CYS A 155 11.04 -1.56 -5.38
CA CYS A 155 9.84 -2.20 -4.86
C CYS A 155 10.03 -2.48 -3.37
N ARG A 156 9.10 -2.01 -2.54
CA ARG A 156 8.97 -2.54 -1.18
C ARG A 156 8.15 -3.82 -1.24
N GLN A 157 8.61 -4.86 -0.58
CA GLN A 157 7.86 -6.12 -0.45
C GLN A 157 6.45 -5.83 0.10
N HIS A 158 5.45 -6.54 -0.44
CA HIS A 158 4.04 -6.30 -0.15
C HIS A 158 3.43 -7.34 0.81
N GLY A 159 4.01 -8.54 0.90
CA GLY A 159 3.53 -9.63 1.76
C GLY A 159 4.60 -10.67 2.02
N ILE A 160 4.43 -11.47 3.08
CA ILE A 160 5.37 -12.53 3.46
C ILE A 160 5.28 -13.68 2.45
N MET A 161 6.44 -14.24 2.09
CA MET A 161 6.52 -15.41 1.23
C MET A 161 6.42 -16.68 2.07
N CYS A 162 5.35 -17.46 1.84
CA CYS A 162 5.13 -18.71 2.56
C CYS A 162 6.05 -19.84 2.07
N GLY A 163 6.44 -19.84 0.79
CA GLY A 163 7.32 -20.86 0.19
C GLY A 163 7.97 -20.43 -1.12
N THR A 164 8.56 -21.39 -1.84
CA THR A 164 9.37 -21.19 -3.05
C THR A 164 8.58 -21.13 -4.35
N GLN A 165 7.25 -21.33 -4.36
CA GLN A 165 6.51 -21.55 -5.61
C GLN A 165 5.46 -20.50 -5.99
N LEU A 166 5.08 -19.56 -5.12
CA LEU A 166 4.23 -18.45 -5.58
C LEU A 166 5.08 -17.50 -6.42
N ALA A 167 4.96 -17.70 -7.73
CA ALA A 167 5.54 -16.96 -8.83
C ALA A 167 5.15 -15.46 -8.89
N LEU A 168 4.65 -14.87 -7.81
CA LEU A 168 4.34 -13.44 -7.69
C LEU A 168 5.58 -12.55 -7.68
N HIS A 169 6.79 -13.12 -7.59
CA HIS A 169 8.02 -12.35 -7.76
C HIS A 169 8.90 -12.88 -8.89
N HIS A 170 8.44 -13.87 -9.67
CA HIS A 170 9.11 -14.24 -10.90
C HIS A 170 8.98 -13.09 -11.91
N GLY A 171 10.10 -12.45 -12.24
CA GLY A 171 10.14 -11.30 -13.14
C GLY A 171 9.97 -9.94 -12.47
N LEU A 172 10.58 -9.73 -11.29
CA LEU A 172 10.77 -8.38 -10.72
C LEU A 172 11.28 -7.42 -11.80
N ARG A 173 10.53 -6.35 -12.05
CA ARG A 173 10.90 -5.31 -13.01
C ARG A 173 11.73 -4.23 -12.32
N THR A 174 11.41 -3.92 -11.07
CA THR A 174 12.13 -2.91 -10.29
C THR A 174 13.63 -3.17 -10.20
N LYS A 175 14.43 -2.12 -10.25
CA LYS A 175 15.89 -2.17 -10.15
C LYS A 175 16.33 -2.66 -8.77
N TYR A 176 15.61 -2.30 -7.72
CA TYR A 176 15.94 -2.70 -6.35
C TYR A 176 14.70 -3.24 -5.65
N VAL A 177 14.91 -4.10 -4.65
CA VAL A 177 13.84 -4.60 -3.78
C VAL A 177 14.25 -4.44 -2.32
N ALA A 178 13.35 -3.88 -1.52
CA ALA A 178 13.45 -3.87 -0.06
C ALA A 178 12.55 -4.98 0.52
N VAL A 179 13.17 -5.94 1.21
CA VAL A 179 12.50 -7.11 1.79
C VAL A 179 12.48 -7.06 3.32
N PHE A 180 11.57 -7.83 3.91
CA PHE A 180 11.32 -7.78 5.34
C PHE A 180 12.40 -8.50 6.16
N SER A 181 12.91 -9.66 5.74
CA SER A 181 13.99 -10.35 6.46
C SER A 181 15.00 -11.02 5.51
N GLU A 182 16.05 -11.60 6.08
CA GLU A 182 17.04 -12.40 5.34
C GLU A 182 16.41 -13.63 4.69
N ARG A 183 15.39 -14.23 5.32
CA ARG A 183 14.67 -15.36 4.73
C ARG A 183 14.04 -14.97 3.40
N GLU A 184 13.39 -13.81 3.33
CA GLU A 184 12.78 -13.34 2.09
C GLU A 184 13.84 -13.06 1.02
N LYS A 185 15.00 -12.54 1.42
CA LYS A 185 16.15 -12.39 0.54
C LYS A 185 16.60 -13.75 -0.03
N GLU A 186 16.72 -14.78 0.80
CA GLU A 186 17.06 -16.15 0.37
C GLU A 186 16.03 -16.75 -0.60
N VAL A 187 14.74 -16.50 -0.37
CA VAL A 187 13.68 -16.95 -1.30
C VAL A 187 13.90 -16.34 -2.69
N HIS A 188 14.27 -15.06 -2.80
CA HIS A 188 14.64 -14.48 -4.09
C HIS A 188 15.89 -15.12 -4.71
N ALA A 189 16.87 -15.55 -3.91
CA ALA A 189 18.05 -16.25 -4.43
C ALA A 189 17.68 -17.57 -5.14
N SER A 190 16.63 -18.26 -4.67
CA SER A 190 16.14 -19.50 -5.30
C SER A 190 15.58 -19.31 -6.72
N PHE A 191 15.32 -18.07 -7.13
CA PHE A 191 14.86 -17.71 -8.47
C PHE A 191 15.94 -17.05 -9.34
N ASN A 192 17.22 -17.22 -8.97
CA ASN A 192 18.38 -16.65 -9.68
C ASN A 192 18.33 -15.13 -9.81
N PHE A 193 17.70 -14.42 -8.86
CA PHE A 193 17.80 -12.97 -8.80
C PHE A 193 19.20 -12.52 -8.39
N ASP A 194 19.61 -11.38 -8.92
CA ASP A 194 20.82 -10.71 -8.48
C ASP A 194 20.63 -10.17 -7.06
N MET A 195 21.33 -10.80 -6.13
CA MET A 195 21.22 -10.55 -4.69
C MET A 195 21.80 -9.21 -4.25
N GLU A 196 22.62 -8.56 -5.08
CA GLU A 196 23.13 -7.21 -4.82
C GLU A 196 22.03 -6.15 -4.90
N ARG A 197 20.90 -6.49 -5.55
CA ARG A 197 19.75 -5.61 -5.73
C ARG A 197 18.69 -5.74 -4.63
N ILE A 198 18.88 -6.67 -3.70
CA ILE A 198 17.90 -7.02 -2.67
C ILE A 198 18.42 -6.64 -1.28
N PHE A 199 17.69 -5.77 -0.61
CA PHE A 199 18.08 -5.17 0.66
C PHE A 199 17.10 -5.53 1.76
N VAL A 200 17.60 -6.01 2.89
CA VAL A 200 16.78 -6.30 4.05
C VAL A 200 16.60 -5.04 4.87
N THR A 201 15.36 -4.55 5.00
CA THR A 201 15.05 -3.34 5.78
C THR A 201 14.04 -3.59 6.89
N GLY A 202 13.28 -4.68 6.83
CA GLY A 202 12.11 -4.88 7.67
C GLY A 202 10.85 -4.27 7.07
N ASN A 203 9.73 -4.41 7.77
CA ASN A 203 8.46 -3.83 7.36
C ASN A 203 8.17 -2.53 8.14
N PRO A 204 8.21 -1.34 7.50
CA PRO A 204 7.87 -0.07 8.16
C PRO A 204 6.51 -0.05 8.87
N ARG A 205 5.53 -0.85 8.43
CA ARG A 205 4.21 -0.93 9.09
C ARG A 205 4.28 -1.59 10.47
N TRP A 206 5.34 -2.35 10.74
CA TRP A 206 5.54 -3.10 11.97
C TRP A 206 6.40 -2.36 13.00
N ASP A 207 6.89 -1.16 12.69
CA ASP A 207 7.75 -0.40 13.61
C ASP A 207 7.07 -0.12 14.96
N ARG A 208 5.79 0.24 14.92
CA ARG A 208 4.99 0.47 16.13
C ARG A 208 4.72 -0.81 16.93
N LEU A 209 4.72 -1.97 16.27
CA LEU A 209 4.45 -3.27 16.90
C LEU A 209 5.68 -3.84 17.62
N CYS A 210 6.86 -3.29 17.36
CA CYS A 210 8.10 -3.67 18.05
C CYS A 210 8.19 -3.10 19.48
N ARG A 211 7.16 -2.37 19.94
CA ARG A 211 7.12 -1.73 21.25
C ARG A 211 5.83 -2.12 21.98
N PRO A 212 5.84 -2.21 23.32
CA PRO A 212 4.63 -2.46 24.09
C PRO A 212 3.51 -1.46 23.75
N PRO A 213 2.23 -1.88 23.73
CA PRO A 213 1.12 -0.97 23.54
C PRO A 213 1.08 0.11 24.64
N LEU A 214 0.62 1.30 24.29
CA LEU A 214 0.37 2.34 25.30
C LEU A 214 -0.79 1.88 26.22
N PRO A 215 -0.67 2.00 27.56
CA PRO A 215 -1.66 1.44 28.50
C PRO A 215 -3.12 1.84 28.21
N HIS A 216 -3.36 3.12 27.92
CA HIS A 216 -4.70 3.64 27.63
C HIS A 216 -5.34 3.04 26.37
N VAL A 217 -4.53 2.55 25.41
CA VAL A 217 -5.06 1.96 24.16
C VAL A 217 -5.78 0.66 24.49
N ARG A 218 -5.18 -0.18 25.33
CA ARG A 218 -5.75 -1.46 25.76
C ARG A 218 -7.06 -1.24 26.50
N GLU A 219 -7.07 -0.35 27.50
CA GLU A 219 -8.27 -0.05 28.29
C GLU A 219 -9.39 0.54 27.43
N SER A 220 -9.05 1.47 26.53
CA SER A 220 -10.03 2.07 25.62
C SER A 220 -10.62 1.05 24.65
N ALA A 221 -9.79 0.14 24.12
CA ALA A 221 -10.24 -0.89 23.20
C ALA A 221 -11.13 -1.93 23.88
N ARG A 222 -10.77 -2.40 25.09
CA ARG A 222 -11.62 -3.30 25.89
C ARG A 222 -12.96 -2.65 26.26
N ARG A 223 -12.94 -1.38 26.63
CA ARG A 223 -14.17 -0.60 26.88
C ARG A 223 -15.03 -0.47 25.62
N ALA A 224 -14.43 -0.25 24.47
CA ALA A 224 -15.14 -0.18 23.19
C ALA A 224 -15.80 -1.52 22.82
N TRP A 225 -15.20 -2.65 23.22
CA TRP A 225 -15.79 -3.98 23.11
C TRP A 225 -16.80 -4.31 24.22
N GLY A 226 -16.93 -3.47 25.25
CA GLY A 226 -17.77 -3.76 26.42
C GLY A 226 -17.26 -4.94 27.25
N LEU A 227 -15.96 -5.22 27.20
CA LEU A 227 -15.33 -6.33 27.92
C LEU A 227 -14.73 -5.86 29.26
N ASP A 228 -14.47 -6.83 30.13
CA ASP A 228 -13.88 -6.60 31.45
C ASP A 228 -12.37 -6.40 31.27
N ALA A 229 -11.80 -5.44 31.99
CA ALA A 229 -10.40 -5.09 31.83
C ALA A 229 -9.45 -6.15 32.40
N ASP A 230 -9.88 -6.92 33.41
CA ASP A 230 -9.03 -7.83 34.17
C ASP A 230 -9.17 -9.30 33.76
N ARG A 231 -10.08 -9.58 32.83
CA ARG A 231 -10.34 -10.94 32.36
C ARG A 231 -9.56 -11.28 31.08
N PRO A 232 -9.24 -12.57 30.85
CA PRO A 232 -8.57 -13.01 29.62
C PRO A 232 -9.42 -12.75 28.37
N VAL A 233 -8.82 -12.14 27.36
CA VAL A 233 -9.45 -11.87 26.07
C VAL A 233 -8.75 -12.65 24.95
N PHE A 234 -9.50 -13.53 24.30
CA PHE A 234 -9.10 -14.27 23.12
C PHE A 234 -9.66 -13.59 21.87
N VAL A 235 -8.78 -13.27 20.93
CA VAL A 235 -9.17 -12.63 19.66
C VAL A 235 -8.84 -13.57 18.50
N TYR A 236 -9.84 -13.95 17.71
CA TYR A 236 -9.64 -14.68 16.45
C TYR A 236 -9.78 -13.75 15.26
N ALA A 237 -8.71 -13.62 14.47
CA ALA A 237 -8.73 -12.87 13.22
C ALA A 237 -9.03 -13.77 12.02
N MET A 238 -10.17 -13.51 11.41
CA MET A 238 -10.71 -14.29 10.30
C MET A 238 -10.05 -13.96 8.97
N THR A 239 -9.99 -14.95 8.07
CA THR A 239 -9.48 -14.81 6.70
C THR A 239 -10.57 -15.04 5.63
N ASP A 240 -11.72 -15.63 6.00
CA ASP A 240 -12.81 -16.14 5.14
C ASP A 240 -13.63 -15.08 4.38
N ALA A 241 -14.11 -14.04 5.06
CA ALA A 241 -15.21 -13.21 4.55
C ALA A 241 -14.82 -12.35 3.33
N SER A 242 -13.52 -12.15 3.10
CA SER A 242 -13.03 -11.11 2.18
C SER A 242 -12.63 -11.60 0.79
N ARG A 243 -12.41 -12.91 0.55
CA ARG A 243 -11.87 -13.47 -0.72
C ARG A 243 -10.59 -12.80 -1.25
N ILE A 244 -9.84 -12.09 -0.41
CA ILE A 244 -8.71 -11.23 -0.81
C ILE A 244 -7.33 -11.84 -0.47
N CYS A 245 -7.27 -13.03 0.14
CA CYS A 245 -6.02 -13.79 0.21
C CYS A 245 -5.92 -14.81 -0.92
N ALA A 246 -4.69 -15.20 -1.28
CA ALA A 246 -4.41 -16.11 -2.38
C ALA A 246 -5.20 -17.43 -2.30
N THR A 247 -5.51 -17.89 -1.09
CA THR A 247 -6.23 -19.16 -0.88
C THR A 247 -7.72 -19.00 -0.62
N ALA A 248 -8.23 -17.84 -0.17
CA ALA A 248 -9.64 -17.69 0.19
C ALA A 248 -10.58 -17.77 -1.03
N ALA A 249 -10.12 -17.34 -2.21
CA ALA A 249 -10.89 -17.49 -3.44
C ALA A 249 -10.93 -18.94 -3.95
N LYS A 250 -9.83 -19.68 -3.78
CA LYS A 250 -9.64 -21.05 -4.30
C LYS A 250 -10.16 -22.13 -3.33
N TYR A 251 -10.03 -21.89 -2.03
CA TYR A 251 -10.36 -22.79 -0.94
C TYR A 251 -11.27 -22.12 0.10
N PRO A 252 -12.47 -21.63 -0.28
CA PRO A 252 -13.35 -20.92 0.65
C PRO A 252 -13.80 -21.79 1.82
N LEU A 253 -14.02 -23.10 1.61
CA LEU A 253 -14.42 -24.04 2.68
C LEU A 253 -13.35 -24.15 3.77
N HIS A 254 -12.06 -24.19 3.39
CA HIS A 254 -10.97 -24.26 4.35
C HIS A 254 -11.06 -23.17 5.43
N HIS A 255 -11.30 -21.92 5.01
CA HIS A 255 -11.38 -20.79 5.94
C HIS A 255 -12.67 -20.81 6.77
N ILE A 256 -13.77 -21.29 6.19
CA ILE A 256 -15.05 -21.47 6.90
C ILE A 256 -14.90 -22.54 7.99
N ASP A 257 -14.27 -23.67 7.68
CA ASP A 257 -14.07 -24.79 8.61
C ASP A 257 -13.16 -24.37 9.78
N ASN A 258 -12.08 -23.64 9.52
CA ASN A 258 -11.23 -23.07 10.57
C ASN A 258 -12.02 -22.12 11.49
N THR A 259 -12.83 -21.22 10.93
CA THR A 259 -13.69 -20.33 11.72
C THR A 259 -14.71 -21.12 12.54
N ALA A 260 -15.36 -22.13 11.96
CA ALA A 260 -16.32 -22.98 12.66
C ALA A 260 -15.64 -23.72 13.83
N GLY A 261 -14.47 -24.31 13.60
CA GLY A 261 -13.68 -24.98 14.65
C GLY A 261 -13.29 -24.05 15.79
N VAL A 262 -12.85 -22.82 15.48
CA VAL A 262 -12.55 -21.82 16.53
C VAL A 262 -13.78 -21.44 17.33
N LEU A 263 -14.93 -21.22 16.68
CA LEU A 263 -16.17 -20.88 17.38
C LEU A 263 -16.67 -22.04 18.24
N GLN A 264 -16.50 -23.28 17.79
CA GLN A 264 -16.77 -24.46 18.60
C GLN A 264 -15.86 -24.51 19.85
N ALA A 265 -14.55 -24.31 19.67
CA ALA A 265 -13.59 -24.29 20.77
C ALA A 265 -13.87 -23.13 21.75
N PHE A 266 -14.32 -21.98 21.28
CA PHE A 266 -14.79 -20.87 22.12
C PHE A 266 -16.03 -21.28 22.93
N ALA A 267 -17.02 -21.94 22.33
CA ALA A 267 -18.21 -22.41 23.02
C ALA A 267 -17.90 -23.48 24.08
N GLU A 268 -16.95 -24.38 23.81
CA GLU A 268 -16.44 -25.37 24.76
C GLU A 268 -15.68 -24.69 25.91
N SER A 269 -14.76 -23.79 25.58
CA SER A 269 -13.95 -23.07 26.57
C SER A 269 -14.80 -22.16 27.46
N ALA A 270 -15.80 -21.47 26.92
CA ALA A 270 -16.72 -20.63 27.68
C ALA A 270 -17.50 -21.38 28.77
N ARG A 271 -17.78 -22.68 28.55
CA ARG A 271 -18.42 -23.54 29.56
C ARG A 271 -17.49 -23.93 30.69
N LYS A 272 -16.20 -24.11 30.39
CA LYS A 272 -15.18 -24.52 31.36
C LYS A 272 -14.57 -23.33 32.11
N HIS A 273 -14.42 -22.19 31.43
CA HIS A 273 -13.78 -20.96 31.90
C HIS A 273 -14.72 -19.77 31.65
N PRO A 274 -15.73 -19.55 32.51
CA PRO A 274 -16.74 -18.51 32.33
C PRO A 274 -16.19 -17.08 32.45
N GLU A 275 -14.96 -16.91 32.92
CA GLU A 275 -14.26 -15.63 32.97
C GLU A 275 -13.61 -15.26 31.64
N TRP A 276 -13.41 -16.19 30.71
CA TRP A 276 -12.79 -15.91 29.41
C TRP A 276 -13.74 -15.13 28.50
N GLN A 277 -13.17 -14.19 27.74
CA GLN A 277 -13.90 -13.33 26.83
C GLN A 277 -13.43 -13.55 25.40
N PHE A 278 -14.38 -13.61 24.48
CA PHE A 278 -14.12 -14.00 23.10
C PHE A 278 -14.47 -12.88 22.13
N VAL A 279 -13.55 -12.64 21.18
CA VAL A 279 -13.67 -11.64 20.14
C VAL A 279 -13.39 -12.30 18.80
N ILE A 280 -14.23 -12.01 17.81
CA ILE A 280 -14.02 -12.39 16.42
C ILE A 280 -13.81 -11.15 15.57
N ARG A 281 -12.72 -11.14 14.81
CA ARG A 281 -12.33 -10.02 13.96
C ARG A 281 -12.48 -10.38 12.49
N PRO A 282 -13.59 -9.99 11.84
CA PRO A 282 -13.70 -10.07 10.38
C PRO A 282 -12.76 -9.08 9.71
N ARG A 283 -12.36 -9.35 8.45
CA ARG A 283 -11.67 -8.35 7.63
C ARG A 283 -12.69 -7.40 7.00
N PRO A 284 -12.67 -6.10 7.32
CA PRO A 284 -13.62 -5.17 6.73
C PRO A 284 -13.22 -4.89 5.28
N THR A 285 -13.97 -5.45 4.32
CA THR A 285 -13.84 -5.06 2.91
C THR A 285 -15.21 -4.78 2.31
N PRO A 286 -15.34 -3.85 1.33
CA PRO A 286 -16.62 -3.56 0.67
C PRO A 286 -17.24 -4.77 -0.04
N PHE A 287 -16.42 -5.79 -0.31
CA PHE A 287 -16.79 -7.00 -1.04
C PHE A 287 -16.99 -8.21 -0.12
N SER A 288 -16.91 -8.02 1.21
CA SER A 288 -17.00 -9.14 2.14
C SER A 288 -18.45 -9.61 2.29
N ASP A 289 -18.68 -10.89 2.05
CA ASP A 289 -19.97 -11.52 2.34
C ASP A 289 -20.04 -11.87 3.82
N ILE A 290 -20.91 -11.19 4.56
CA ILE A 290 -21.05 -11.38 6.01
C ILE A 290 -21.96 -12.56 6.38
N ARG A 291 -22.72 -13.12 5.42
CA ARG A 291 -23.71 -14.17 5.68
C ARG A 291 -23.11 -15.44 6.28
N PRO A 292 -21.94 -15.95 5.81
CA PRO A 292 -21.30 -17.10 6.44
C PRO A 292 -20.97 -16.87 7.91
N LEU A 293 -20.42 -15.69 8.25
CA LEU A 293 -20.13 -15.33 9.63
C LEU A 293 -21.41 -15.27 10.49
N GLN A 294 -22.48 -14.66 9.97
CA GLN A 294 -23.76 -14.59 10.69
C GLN A 294 -24.32 -15.98 11.00
N TYR A 295 -24.24 -16.90 10.03
CA TYR A 295 -24.66 -18.29 10.21
C TYR A 295 -23.83 -18.98 11.29
N LEU A 296 -22.50 -18.93 11.20
CA LEU A 296 -21.60 -19.57 12.16
C LEU A 296 -21.77 -19.01 13.59
N LEU A 297 -21.99 -17.70 13.72
CA LEU A 297 -22.29 -17.09 15.03
C LEU A 297 -23.63 -17.59 15.59
N SER A 298 -24.63 -17.79 14.75
CA SER A 298 -25.92 -18.33 15.19
C SER A 298 -25.80 -19.78 15.69
N GLU A 299 -25.00 -20.61 15.01
CA GLU A 299 -24.69 -21.97 15.46
C GLU A 299 -23.88 -21.98 16.76
N ALA A 300 -22.85 -21.14 16.86
CA ALA A 300 -22.05 -21.01 18.08
C ALA A 300 -22.91 -20.59 19.28
N THR A 301 -23.84 -19.67 19.06
CA THR A 301 -24.81 -19.23 20.09
C THR A 301 -25.71 -20.39 20.52
N ALA A 302 -26.24 -21.16 19.56
CA ALA A 302 -27.04 -22.36 19.85
C ALA A 302 -26.25 -23.42 20.64
N ASN A 303 -24.92 -23.48 20.44
CA ASN A 303 -24.00 -24.37 21.15
C ASN A 303 -23.44 -23.79 22.46
N GLY A 304 -24.00 -22.69 22.95
CA GLY A 304 -23.72 -22.16 24.30
C GLY A 304 -22.74 -20.98 24.36
N LEU A 305 -22.24 -20.47 23.23
CA LEU A 305 -21.45 -19.23 23.20
C LEU A 305 -22.37 -18.01 23.28
N SER A 306 -22.84 -17.71 24.49
CA SER A 306 -23.83 -16.66 24.74
C SER A 306 -23.32 -15.22 24.54
N HIS A 307 -22.01 -15.01 24.55
CA HIS A 307 -21.40 -13.70 24.36
C HIS A 307 -20.11 -13.78 23.54
N ILE A 308 -20.10 -13.10 22.38
CA ILE A 308 -18.92 -12.92 21.52
C ILE A 308 -18.98 -11.53 20.88
N VAL A 309 -17.83 -10.84 20.85
CA VAL A 309 -17.74 -9.50 20.26
C VAL A 309 -17.28 -9.59 18.82
N VAL A 310 -17.98 -8.92 17.91
CA VAL A 310 -17.51 -8.73 16.52
C VAL A 310 -16.68 -7.45 16.46
N ASP A 311 -15.38 -7.60 16.31
CA ASP A 311 -14.43 -6.50 16.32
C ASP A 311 -14.50 -5.63 15.06
N ARG A 312 -14.46 -4.32 15.27
CA ARG A 312 -14.45 -3.29 14.22
C ARG A 312 -13.38 -2.21 14.48
N LEU A 313 -12.52 -2.41 15.48
CA LEU A 313 -11.45 -1.48 15.80
C LEU A 313 -10.36 -1.53 14.72
N PRO A 314 -9.48 -0.52 14.64
CA PRO A 314 -8.27 -0.66 13.85
C PRO A 314 -7.39 -1.78 14.43
N VAL A 315 -6.52 -2.35 13.57
CA VAL A 315 -5.77 -3.58 13.88
C VAL A 315 -4.92 -3.43 15.14
N TYR A 316 -4.28 -2.27 15.33
CA TYR A 316 -3.38 -2.04 16.46
C TYR A 316 -4.10 -2.07 17.80
N GLU A 317 -5.27 -1.43 17.90
CA GLU A 317 -6.11 -1.39 19.09
C GLU A 317 -6.63 -2.79 19.44
N SER A 318 -7.04 -3.55 18.42
CA SER A 318 -7.48 -4.95 18.58
C SER A 318 -6.36 -5.84 19.13
N LEU A 319 -5.16 -5.75 18.56
CA LEU A 319 -3.99 -6.47 19.07
C LEU A 319 -3.66 -6.06 20.51
N ALA A 320 -3.63 -4.75 20.81
CA ALA A 320 -3.31 -4.24 22.14
C ALA A 320 -4.29 -4.71 23.23
N ALA A 321 -5.54 -4.97 22.85
CA ALA A 321 -6.59 -5.40 23.75
C ALA A 321 -6.59 -6.91 24.05
N ALA A 322 -5.96 -7.73 23.21
CA ALA A 322 -5.92 -9.17 23.34
C ALA A 322 -4.96 -9.65 24.45
N ASP A 323 -5.22 -10.85 24.99
CA ASP A 323 -4.25 -11.63 25.76
C ASP A 323 -3.69 -12.79 24.94
N VAL A 324 -4.52 -13.39 24.10
CA VAL A 324 -4.14 -14.47 23.18
C VAL A 324 -4.74 -14.18 21.82
N TYR A 325 -3.94 -14.34 20.77
CA TYR A 325 -4.36 -14.06 19.41
C TYR A 325 -4.38 -15.33 18.56
N LEU A 326 -5.54 -15.64 17.98
CA LEU A 326 -5.75 -16.77 17.10
C LEU A 326 -5.79 -16.27 15.64
N CYS A 327 -5.19 -17.02 14.73
CA CYS A 327 -5.25 -16.73 13.31
C CYS A 327 -5.09 -17.99 12.46
N THR A 328 -5.41 -17.89 11.17
CA THR A 328 -5.16 -18.95 10.19
C THR A 328 -4.19 -18.44 9.15
N GLN A 329 -2.93 -18.91 9.21
CA GLN A 329 -1.89 -18.67 8.21
C GLN A 329 -1.80 -17.19 7.75
N SER A 330 -1.73 -16.26 8.71
CA SER A 330 -1.93 -14.83 8.47
C SER A 330 -0.84 -13.97 9.08
N ASN A 331 -0.48 -12.88 8.38
CA ASN A 331 0.47 -11.87 8.87
C ASN A 331 0.06 -11.28 10.23
N ILE A 332 -1.24 -11.27 10.55
CA ILE A 332 -1.74 -10.79 11.85
C ILE A 332 -1.13 -11.58 13.03
N GLY A 333 -0.78 -12.87 12.83
CA GLY A 333 -0.08 -13.67 13.83
C GLY A 333 1.36 -13.19 14.03
N ILE A 334 2.04 -12.75 12.97
CA ILE A 334 3.36 -12.13 13.06
C ILE A 334 3.24 -10.78 13.79
N GLU A 335 2.21 -9.99 13.49
CA GLU A 335 1.93 -8.71 14.15
C GLU A 335 1.67 -8.87 15.66
N ALA A 336 0.92 -9.91 16.05
CA ALA A 336 0.70 -10.28 17.45
C ALA A 336 2.02 -10.70 18.13
N MET A 337 2.83 -11.53 17.47
CA MET A 337 4.14 -11.96 17.97
C MET A 337 5.12 -10.79 18.13
N LEU A 338 5.09 -9.82 17.21
CA LEU A 338 5.87 -8.58 17.31
C LEU A 338 5.50 -7.79 18.57
N LEU A 339 4.22 -7.67 18.90
CA LEU A 339 3.73 -7.05 20.14
C LEU A 339 3.98 -7.89 21.39
N GLY A 340 4.35 -9.17 21.24
CA GLY A 340 4.63 -10.07 22.34
C GLY A 340 3.43 -10.83 22.86
N LEU A 341 2.37 -10.88 22.07
CA LEU A 341 1.20 -11.70 22.36
C LEU A 341 1.52 -13.16 22.02
N PRO A 342 1.09 -14.11 22.85
CA PRO A 342 0.99 -15.51 22.46
C PRO A 342 0.08 -15.68 21.23
N VAL A 343 0.50 -16.54 20.31
CA VAL A 343 -0.21 -16.78 19.05
C VAL A 343 -0.54 -18.25 18.92
N ILE A 344 -1.78 -18.53 18.54
CA ILE A 344 -2.24 -19.86 18.15
C ILE A 344 -2.59 -19.79 16.66
N ASN A 345 -1.87 -20.54 15.85
CA ASN A 345 -2.19 -20.73 14.44
C ASN A 345 -3.13 -21.93 14.31
N VAL A 346 -4.36 -21.67 13.85
CA VAL A 346 -5.36 -22.70 13.57
C VAL A 346 -5.30 -22.99 12.08
N ASP A 347 -4.91 -24.23 11.74
CA ASP A 347 -4.80 -24.71 10.37
C ASP A 347 -5.28 -26.16 10.31
N LEU A 348 -6.60 -26.33 10.30
CA LEU A 348 -7.22 -27.65 10.41
C LEU A 348 -6.85 -28.56 9.21
N GLU A 349 -6.30 -29.73 9.49
CA GLU A 349 -5.86 -30.70 8.49
C GLU A 349 -7.03 -31.23 7.63
N ASP A 350 -8.19 -31.48 8.26
CA ASP A 350 -9.42 -31.90 7.60
C ASP A 350 -9.98 -30.81 6.67
N ALA A 351 -9.73 -29.53 7.00
CA ALA A 351 -10.06 -28.38 6.16
C ALA A 351 -9.08 -28.22 4.99
N GLY A 352 -8.00 -29.01 4.95
CA GLY A 352 -7.06 -29.07 3.86
C GLY A 352 -6.08 -27.92 3.85
N ALA A 353 -4.89 -28.14 4.42
CA ALA A 353 -3.79 -27.17 4.52
C ALA A 353 -3.53 -26.45 3.18
N CYS A 354 -4.21 -25.33 2.98
CA CYS A 354 -4.45 -24.78 1.64
C CYS A 354 -3.16 -24.24 1.03
N LEU A 355 -2.25 -23.71 1.86
CA LEU A 355 -0.93 -23.29 1.44
C LEU A 355 -0.04 -24.47 1.02
N TYR A 356 -0.14 -25.62 1.69
CA TYR A 356 0.61 -26.82 1.27
C TYR A 356 0.14 -27.33 -0.09
N ARG A 357 -1.17 -27.34 -0.34
CA ARG A 357 -1.74 -27.73 -1.64
C ARG A 357 -1.25 -26.84 -2.79
N GLU A 358 -1.00 -25.57 -2.50
CA GLU A 358 -0.42 -24.61 -3.46
C GLU A 358 1.11 -24.69 -3.57
N GLY A 359 1.77 -25.66 -2.92
CA GLY A 359 3.23 -25.77 -2.92
C GLY A 359 3.95 -24.67 -2.12
N LEU A 360 3.21 -23.95 -1.26
CA LEU A 360 3.73 -22.84 -0.47
C LEU A 360 4.23 -23.26 0.90
N GLY A 361 3.84 -24.44 1.38
CA GLY A 361 4.15 -24.86 2.75
C GLY A 361 3.49 -23.95 3.80
N PRO A 362 3.77 -24.18 5.10
CA PRO A 362 3.11 -23.44 6.16
C PRO A 362 3.81 -22.08 6.37
N LEU A 363 3.04 -21.05 6.73
CA LEU A 363 3.62 -19.75 7.13
C LEU A 363 4.43 -19.90 8.41
N PHE A 364 3.88 -20.63 9.39
CA PHE A 364 4.50 -20.92 10.68
C PHE A 364 5.00 -22.37 10.76
N ARG A 365 6.15 -22.57 11.38
CA ARG A 365 6.80 -23.86 11.60
C ARG A 365 6.75 -24.22 13.09
N GLY A 366 6.96 -25.49 13.41
CA GLY A 366 6.93 -25.97 14.80
C GLY A 366 8.03 -25.37 15.70
N GLU A 367 9.09 -24.79 15.11
CA GLU A 367 10.13 -24.08 15.85
C GLU A 367 9.76 -22.63 16.16
N ASP A 368 8.71 -22.08 15.55
CA ASP A 368 8.32 -20.70 15.81
C ASP A 368 7.68 -20.53 17.19
N ALA A 369 7.60 -19.28 17.64
CA ALA A 369 6.87 -18.86 18.83
C ALA A 369 5.36 -18.81 18.60
N VAL A 370 4.80 -19.90 18.07
CA VAL A 370 3.35 -20.11 17.92
C VAL A 370 2.99 -21.51 18.40
N LEU A 371 1.78 -21.69 18.90
CA LEU A 371 1.16 -23.01 18.96
C LEU A 371 0.41 -23.28 17.65
N ILE A 372 0.42 -24.53 17.19
CA ILE A 372 -0.29 -24.93 15.98
C ILE A 372 -1.38 -25.91 16.41
N ALA A 373 -2.62 -25.60 16.05
CA ALA A 373 -3.77 -26.50 16.20
C ALA A 373 -4.18 -27.00 14.81
N SER A 374 -4.01 -28.30 14.59
CA SER A 374 -4.32 -29.02 13.35
C SER A 374 -5.67 -29.74 13.41
N ALA A 375 -6.25 -29.90 14.60
CA ALA A 375 -7.59 -30.44 14.81
C ALA A 375 -8.43 -29.55 15.74
N THR A 376 -9.76 -29.59 15.59
CA THR A 376 -10.68 -28.74 16.37
C THR A 376 -10.52 -28.91 17.88
N GLY A 377 -10.29 -30.14 18.36
CA GLY A 377 -10.07 -30.41 19.78
C GLY A 377 -8.78 -29.80 20.34
N GLU A 378 -7.75 -29.64 19.51
CA GLU A 378 -6.46 -29.08 19.92
C GLU A 378 -6.53 -27.56 20.14
N ILE A 379 -7.53 -26.88 19.57
CA ILE A 379 -7.68 -25.42 19.70
C ILE A 379 -7.89 -25.03 21.17
N ALA A 380 -8.82 -25.70 21.86
CA ALA A 380 -9.11 -25.43 23.27
C ALA A 380 -7.92 -25.81 24.17
N GLU A 381 -7.23 -26.91 23.87
CA GLU A 381 -6.00 -27.32 24.57
C GLU A 381 -4.89 -26.27 24.43
N CYS A 382 -4.68 -25.74 23.23
CA CYS A 382 -3.72 -24.65 22.98
C CYS A 382 -4.09 -23.38 23.75
N MET A 383 -5.38 -23.02 23.78
CA MET A 383 -5.86 -21.86 24.54
C MET A 383 -5.58 -21.99 26.04
N GLU A 384 -5.84 -23.17 26.62
CA GLU A 384 -5.52 -23.49 28.01
C GLU A 384 -4.02 -23.46 28.28
N ALA A 385 -3.22 -24.11 27.43
CA ALA A 385 -1.77 -24.19 27.59
C ALA A 385 -1.14 -22.78 27.61
N VAL A 386 -1.55 -21.89 26.71
CA VAL A 386 -1.01 -20.52 26.66
C VAL A 386 -1.27 -19.74 27.96
N LEU A 387 -2.47 -19.83 28.53
CA LEU A 387 -2.81 -19.07 29.73
C LEU A 387 -2.35 -19.72 31.02
N THR A 388 -2.31 -21.04 31.10
CA THR A 388 -2.11 -21.75 32.37
C THR A 388 -0.74 -22.40 32.49
N ASP A 389 -0.14 -22.87 31.40
CA ASP A 389 1.17 -23.54 31.43
C ASP A 389 2.34 -22.57 31.28
N GLU A 390 3.10 -22.42 32.36
CA GLU A 390 4.28 -21.57 32.42
C GLU A 390 5.41 -22.08 31.50
N ALA A 391 5.56 -23.39 31.33
CA ALA A 391 6.60 -23.96 30.47
C ALA A 391 6.35 -23.65 29.00
N THR A 392 5.08 -23.74 28.57
CA THR A 392 4.64 -23.30 27.24
C THR A 392 4.95 -21.82 27.03
N ARG A 393 4.54 -20.93 27.94
CA ARG A 393 4.82 -19.49 27.82
C ARG A 393 6.32 -19.19 27.76
N ALA A 394 7.13 -19.82 28.62
CA ALA A 394 8.57 -19.65 28.62
C ALA A 394 9.20 -20.09 27.29
N THR A 395 8.69 -21.18 26.69
CA THR A 395 9.14 -21.68 25.39
C THR A 395 8.80 -20.70 24.26
N LEU A 396 7.58 -20.18 24.22
CA LEU A 396 7.15 -19.18 23.23
C LEU A 396 8.00 -17.90 23.35
N LEU A 397 8.22 -17.40 24.57
CA LEU A 397 9.05 -16.22 24.82
C LEU A 397 10.50 -16.44 24.38
N LYS A 398 11.08 -17.61 24.67
CA LYS A 398 12.45 -17.96 24.26
C LYS A 398 12.61 -17.97 22.73
N ARG A 399 11.62 -18.50 22.01
CA ARG A 399 11.64 -18.62 20.54
C ARG A 399 11.32 -17.30 19.81
N ARG A 400 10.61 -16.38 20.48
CA ARG A 400 10.03 -15.17 19.86
C ARG A 400 11.02 -14.36 19.03
N VAL A 401 12.22 -14.11 19.56
CA VAL A 401 13.23 -13.28 18.87
C VAL A 401 13.65 -13.92 17.55
N ASP A 402 13.90 -15.23 17.56
CA ASP A 402 14.33 -15.96 16.36
C ASP A 402 13.19 -16.08 15.35
N SER A 403 11.96 -16.32 15.80
CA SER A 403 10.77 -16.32 14.95
C SER A 403 10.54 -14.97 14.29
N VAL A 404 10.64 -13.87 15.04
CA VAL A 404 10.50 -12.53 14.45
C VAL A 404 11.60 -12.27 13.43
N ARG A 405 12.85 -12.64 13.71
CA ARG A 405 13.97 -12.48 12.76
C ARG A 405 13.77 -13.23 11.45
N ARG A 406 12.96 -14.29 11.47
CA ARG A 406 12.56 -15.05 10.28
C ARG A 406 11.56 -14.32 9.38
N PHE A 407 10.83 -13.35 9.91
CA PHE A 407 9.78 -12.61 9.20
C PHE A 407 10.07 -11.11 9.05
N ASN A 408 10.92 -10.55 9.92
CA ASN A 408 11.27 -9.15 9.97
C ASN A 408 12.74 -8.99 10.35
N HIS A 409 13.41 -7.96 9.82
CA HIS A 409 14.84 -7.73 10.04
C HIS A 409 15.24 -7.70 11.52
N SER A 410 14.46 -7.01 12.35
CA SER A 410 14.73 -6.86 13.77
C SER A 410 13.48 -6.44 14.56
N LEU A 411 13.61 -6.43 15.89
CA LEU A 411 12.59 -5.98 16.86
C LEU A 411 12.83 -4.54 17.34
N ASP A 412 13.63 -3.73 16.63
CA ASP A 412 13.99 -2.36 17.08
C ASP A 412 12.97 -1.28 16.69
N GLY A 413 12.03 -1.61 15.80
CA GLY A 413 11.07 -0.66 15.24
C GLY A 413 11.69 0.47 14.41
N ARG A 414 12.79 0.19 13.69
CA ARG A 414 13.52 1.15 12.84
C ARG A 414 13.51 0.75 11.35
N ALA A 415 12.53 -0.02 10.89
CA ALA A 415 12.45 -0.43 9.49
C ALA A 415 12.16 0.76 8.55
N THR A 416 11.39 1.74 9.01
CA THR A 416 11.18 3.01 8.29
C THR A 416 12.50 3.72 8.05
N GLU A 417 13.31 3.88 9.09
CA GLU A 417 14.60 4.57 9.03
C GLU A 417 15.55 3.82 8.07
N ARG A 418 15.70 2.49 8.23
CA ARG A 418 16.49 1.66 7.30
C ARG A 418 16.03 1.78 5.85
N THR A 419 14.72 1.85 5.63
CA THR A 419 14.15 1.98 4.27
C THR A 419 14.45 3.36 3.68
N VAL A 420 14.35 4.42 4.48
CA VAL A 420 14.69 5.79 4.07
C VAL A 420 16.20 5.91 3.80
N ASP A 421 17.04 5.38 4.68
CA ASP A 421 18.50 5.36 4.52
C ASP A 421 18.90 4.63 3.23
N LEU A 422 18.25 3.50 2.92
CA LEU A 422 18.44 2.79 1.67
C LEU A 422 18.08 3.67 0.47
N ILE A 423 16.92 4.33 0.49
CA ILE A 423 16.49 5.21 -0.61
C ILE A 423 17.49 6.35 -0.80
N LEU A 424 17.92 7.00 0.28
CA LEU A 424 18.89 8.11 0.24
C LEU A 424 20.26 7.64 -0.27
N ARG A 425 20.71 6.46 0.14
CA ARG A 425 21.95 5.85 -0.36
C ARG A 425 21.86 5.59 -1.86
N LEU A 426 20.79 4.95 -2.32
CA LEU A 426 20.59 4.64 -3.74
C LEU A 426 20.47 5.93 -4.58
N LEU A 427 19.78 6.95 -4.08
CA LEU A 427 19.74 8.28 -4.70
C LEU A 427 21.13 8.88 -4.89
N LYS A 428 22.00 8.76 -3.88
CA LYS A 428 23.39 9.24 -3.95
C LYS A 428 24.23 8.47 -4.98
N GLU A 429 24.03 7.16 -5.07
CA GLU A 429 24.75 6.29 -6.02
C GLU A 429 24.37 6.56 -7.48
N HIS A 430 23.09 6.82 -7.78
CA HIS A 430 22.62 7.10 -9.16
C HIS A 430 22.65 8.59 -9.54
N GLY A 431 22.77 9.50 -8.57
CA GLY A 431 22.60 10.93 -8.79
C GLY A 431 21.15 11.31 -9.12
N THR A 432 20.86 12.61 -9.16
CA THR A 432 19.55 13.13 -9.60
C THR A 432 19.51 13.19 -11.13
N SER A 433 18.34 12.94 -11.73
CA SER A 433 18.18 12.87 -13.19
C SER A 433 18.63 14.18 -13.87
N PRO A 434 19.33 14.14 -15.02
CA PRO A 434 19.77 15.34 -15.76
C PRO A 434 18.62 16.30 -16.10
N CYS A 435 17.41 15.75 -16.31
CA CYS A 435 16.19 16.50 -16.61
C CYS A 435 15.66 17.26 -15.38
N ALA A 436 15.83 16.70 -14.17
CA ALA A 436 15.41 17.30 -12.91
C ALA A 436 16.34 18.45 -12.48
N ARG A 437 17.67 18.30 -12.63
CA ARG A 437 18.65 19.37 -12.30
C ARG A 437 18.43 20.63 -13.13
N THR A 438 18.38 20.50 -14.45
CA THR A 438 18.35 21.66 -15.37
C THR A 438 17.04 22.45 -15.30
N ARG A 439 15.89 21.78 -15.06
CA ARG A 439 14.59 22.45 -14.91
C ARG A 439 14.31 22.95 -13.51
N SER A 440 14.69 22.21 -12.45
CA SER A 440 14.52 22.64 -11.06
C SER A 440 15.28 23.94 -10.79
N ASP A 441 16.53 24.02 -11.23
CA ASP A 441 17.35 25.21 -11.02
C ASP A 441 16.78 26.42 -11.79
N SER A 442 16.33 26.21 -13.03
CA SER A 442 15.69 27.28 -13.84
C SER A 442 14.32 27.70 -13.32
N ASN A 443 13.49 26.79 -12.82
CA ASN A 443 12.19 27.10 -12.23
C ASN A 443 12.34 27.79 -10.87
N ARG A 444 13.28 27.33 -10.04
CA ARG A 444 13.62 27.97 -8.76
C ARG A 444 14.16 29.37 -8.98
N GLU A 445 15.00 29.57 -9.98
CA GLU A 445 15.50 30.92 -10.30
C GLU A 445 14.38 31.83 -10.81
N ARG A 446 13.48 31.33 -11.67
CA ARG A 446 12.30 32.09 -12.12
C ARG A 446 11.33 32.41 -10.98
N ALA A 447 11.09 31.46 -10.10
CA ALA A 447 10.24 31.67 -8.93
C ALA A 447 10.87 32.65 -7.95
N ARG A 448 12.18 32.57 -7.68
CA ARG A 448 12.90 33.56 -6.86
C ARG A 448 12.78 34.97 -7.43
N ARG A 449 12.88 35.14 -8.76
CA ARG A 449 12.67 36.45 -9.41
C ARG A 449 11.24 36.95 -9.23
N ALA A 450 10.25 36.06 -9.34
CA ALA A 450 8.85 36.40 -9.13
C ALA A 450 8.52 36.73 -7.65
N VAL A 451 9.14 36.02 -6.70
CA VAL A 451 9.06 36.33 -5.25
C VAL A 451 9.66 37.71 -4.98
N ALA A 452 10.90 37.97 -5.43
CA ALA A 452 11.55 39.26 -5.21
C ALA A 452 10.74 40.44 -5.79
N LEU A 453 10.13 40.26 -6.97
CA LEU A 453 9.24 41.26 -7.56
C LEU A 453 7.96 41.44 -6.73
N GLY A 454 7.38 40.34 -6.23
CA GLY A 454 6.22 40.37 -5.36
C GLY A 454 6.49 41.09 -4.04
N GLU A 455 7.67 40.89 -3.44
CA GLU A 455 8.11 41.57 -2.21
C GLU A 455 8.26 43.08 -2.44
N GLU A 456 8.87 43.50 -3.56
CA GLU A 456 8.99 44.90 -3.93
C GLU A 456 7.61 45.57 -4.09
N GLN A 457 6.69 44.88 -4.78
CA GLN A 457 5.32 45.36 -4.99
C GLN A 457 4.53 45.41 -3.69
N PHE A 458 4.72 44.43 -2.80
CA PHE A 458 4.09 44.40 -1.48
C PHE A 458 4.58 45.56 -0.61
N GLY A 459 5.90 45.82 -0.58
CA GLY A 459 6.50 46.97 0.09
C GLY A 459 6.00 48.31 -0.46
N ALA A 460 5.69 48.37 -1.76
CA ALA A 460 5.07 49.53 -2.41
C ALA A 460 3.54 49.62 -2.23
N SER A 461 2.93 48.77 -1.39
CA SER A 461 1.47 48.68 -1.17
C SER A 461 0.63 48.39 -2.41
N LYS A 462 1.23 47.83 -3.47
CA LYS A 462 0.55 47.37 -4.69
C LYS A 462 0.08 45.93 -4.52
N LEU A 463 -0.88 45.72 -3.61
CA LEU A 463 -1.29 44.39 -3.18
C LEU A 463 -1.81 43.49 -4.32
N GLY A 464 -2.48 44.06 -5.32
CA GLY A 464 -2.95 43.31 -6.49
C GLY A 464 -1.83 42.79 -7.39
N ASP A 465 -0.78 43.60 -7.59
CA ASP A 465 0.39 43.19 -8.38
C ASP A 465 1.21 42.14 -7.63
N ALA A 466 1.41 42.36 -6.32
CA ALA A 466 2.10 41.41 -5.44
C ALA A 466 1.40 40.04 -5.42
N LEU A 467 0.06 40.03 -5.35
CA LEU A 467 -0.74 38.82 -5.42
C LEU A 467 -0.45 38.06 -6.73
N HIS A 468 -0.38 38.78 -7.86
CA HIS A 468 -0.11 38.18 -9.16
C HIS A 468 1.30 37.59 -9.24
N SER A 469 2.29 38.31 -8.73
CA SER A 469 3.70 37.88 -8.72
C SER A 469 3.93 36.66 -7.84
N PHE A 470 3.36 36.63 -6.62
CA PHE A 470 3.46 35.47 -5.74
C PHE A 470 2.66 34.28 -6.29
N ALA A 471 1.48 34.48 -6.87
CA ALA A 471 0.74 33.41 -7.53
C ALA A 471 1.51 32.82 -8.72
N ALA A 472 2.20 33.65 -9.50
CA ALA A 472 3.09 33.20 -10.56
C ALA A 472 4.28 32.40 -10.00
N ALA A 473 4.88 32.84 -8.89
CA ALA A 473 5.93 32.11 -8.21
C ALA A 473 5.47 30.72 -7.76
N THR A 474 4.28 30.61 -7.14
CA THR A 474 3.72 29.31 -6.71
C THR A 474 3.31 28.43 -7.89
N ALA A 475 2.95 29.01 -9.04
CA ALA A 475 2.63 28.26 -10.25
C ALA A 475 3.89 27.68 -10.91
N VAL A 476 5.00 28.43 -10.90
CA VAL A 476 6.28 28.01 -11.51
C VAL A 476 7.09 27.10 -10.60
N CYS A 477 7.04 27.30 -9.27
CA CYS A 477 7.73 26.48 -8.27
C CYS A 477 6.77 26.12 -7.12
N PRO A 478 5.92 25.09 -7.31
CA PRO A 478 4.91 24.70 -6.32
C PRO A 478 5.46 24.12 -5.00
N ASP A 479 6.77 23.89 -4.92
CA ASP A 479 7.54 23.43 -3.74
C ASP A 479 8.29 24.57 -3.02
N CYS A 480 8.16 25.82 -3.45
CA CYS A 480 8.76 26.98 -2.78
C CYS A 480 7.90 27.42 -1.58
N ALA A 481 8.29 27.02 -0.36
CA ALA A 481 7.57 27.35 0.87
C ALA A 481 7.43 28.88 1.08
N GLU A 482 8.49 29.63 0.78
CA GLU A 482 8.55 31.10 0.82
C GLU A 482 7.44 31.73 -0.04
N ALA A 483 7.36 31.37 -1.33
CA ALA A 483 6.33 31.88 -2.23
C ALA A 483 4.90 31.60 -1.74
N TRP A 484 4.66 30.43 -1.14
CA TRP A 484 3.34 30.09 -0.56
C TRP A 484 3.04 30.89 0.70
N ASN A 485 4.04 31.14 1.55
CA ASN A 485 3.90 31.97 2.74
C ASN A 485 3.59 33.43 2.37
N ASP A 486 4.29 33.97 1.38
CA ASP A 486 4.13 35.36 0.96
C ASP A 486 2.82 35.56 0.20
N LEU A 487 2.41 34.59 -0.62
CA LEU A 487 1.07 34.56 -1.19
C LEU A 487 -0.01 34.60 -0.10
N GLY A 488 0.16 33.80 0.96
CA GLY A 488 -0.75 33.80 2.11
C GLY A 488 -0.77 35.15 2.84
N THR A 489 0.38 35.79 2.97
CA THR A 489 0.53 37.12 3.58
C THR A 489 -0.21 38.21 2.80
N VAL A 490 -0.08 38.22 1.47
CA VAL A 490 -0.81 39.18 0.61
C VAL A 490 -2.31 38.92 0.62
N GLN A 491 -2.73 37.65 0.53
CA GLN A 491 -4.14 37.26 0.62
C GLN A 491 -4.77 37.72 1.93
N CYS A 492 -4.04 37.60 3.03
CA CYS A 492 -4.46 38.08 4.34
C CYS A 492 -4.62 39.61 4.37
N SER A 493 -3.66 40.34 3.78
CA SER A 493 -3.70 41.81 3.66
C SER A 493 -4.86 42.31 2.77
N LEU A 494 -5.33 41.47 1.85
CA LEU A 494 -6.51 41.71 1.02
C LEU A 494 -7.84 41.27 1.66
N GLY A 495 -7.81 40.72 2.89
CA GLY A 495 -8.99 40.21 3.59
C GLY A 495 -9.47 38.83 3.13
N GLU A 496 -8.68 38.11 2.32
CA GLU A 496 -9.00 36.77 1.81
C GLU A 496 -8.57 35.65 2.77
N THR A 497 -9.05 35.68 4.02
CA THR A 497 -8.59 34.83 5.13
C THR A 497 -8.57 33.33 4.82
N GLU A 498 -9.58 32.78 4.13
CA GLU A 498 -9.64 31.34 3.80
C GLU A 498 -8.60 30.92 2.75
N LYS A 499 -8.32 31.80 1.78
CA LYS A 499 -7.26 31.55 0.78
C LYS A 499 -5.90 31.66 1.44
N ALA A 500 -5.70 32.66 2.30
CA ALA A 500 -4.49 32.83 3.09
C ALA A 500 -4.20 31.58 3.93
N TRP A 501 -5.21 31.03 4.61
CA TRP A 501 -5.08 29.77 5.35
C TRP A 501 -4.59 28.64 4.46
N THR A 502 -5.19 28.45 3.29
CA THR A 502 -4.80 27.40 2.34
C THR A 502 -3.34 27.55 1.91
N SER A 503 -2.91 28.77 1.59
CA SER A 503 -1.55 29.09 1.15
C SER A 503 -0.52 28.89 2.27
N VAL A 504 -0.78 29.40 3.48
CA VAL A 504 0.12 29.26 4.63
C VAL A 504 0.18 27.82 5.12
N HIS A 505 -0.94 27.10 5.13
CA HIS A 505 -0.96 25.67 5.45
C HIS A 505 -0.14 24.85 4.45
N ARG A 506 -0.18 25.24 3.16
CA ARG A 506 0.67 24.65 2.12
C ARG A 506 2.15 24.94 2.36
N ALA A 507 2.51 26.19 2.69
CA ALA A 507 3.87 26.57 3.06
C ALA A 507 4.38 25.75 4.25
N PHE A 508 3.54 25.55 5.27
CA PHE A 508 3.88 24.78 6.48
C PHE A 508 4.16 23.31 6.18
N HIS A 509 3.40 22.70 5.27
CA HIS A 509 3.66 21.32 4.84
C HIS A 509 4.95 21.18 4.02
N LEU A 510 5.41 22.27 3.38
CA LEU A 510 6.65 22.26 2.60
C LEU A 510 7.87 22.52 3.48
N ASP A 511 7.77 23.46 4.42
CA ASP A 511 8.79 23.74 5.43
C ASP A 511 8.14 24.06 6.79
N PRO A 512 8.02 23.06 7.67
CA PRO A 512 7.46 23.24 9.01
C PRO A 512 8.31 24.09 9.95
N PHE A 513 9.60 24.29 9.64
CA PHE A 513 10.56 24.99 10.51
C PHE A 513 10.74 26.47 10.15
N MET A 514 10.19 26.91 9.01
CA MET A 514 10.19 28.31 8.60
C MET A 514 9.41 29.17 9.62
N GLU A 515 10.12 30.08 10.29
CA GLU A 515 9.58 30.89 11.38
C GLU A 515 8.38 31.74 10.95
N SER A 516 8.50 32.45 9.83
CA SER A 516 7.43 33.28 9.26
C SER A 516 6.16 32.47 8.98
N THR A 517 6.28 31.25 8.46
CA THR A 517 5.14 30.35 8.23
C THR A 517 4.44 29.97 9.54
N ARG A 518 5.19 29.63 10.58
CA ARG A 518 4.62 29.26 11.90
C ARG A 518 3.88 30.42 12.53
N GLU A 519 4.45 31.63 12.44
CA GLU A 519 3.82 32.85 12.93
C GLU A 519 2.53 33.18 12.15
N ASN A 520 2.58 33.11 10.83
CA ASN A 520 1.41 33.33 9.98
C ASN A 520 0.31 32.29 10.18
N LEU A 521 0.67 31.01 10.37
CA LEU A 521 -0.28 29.93 10.66
C LEU A 521 -1.02 30.19 11.98
N ARG A 522 -0.28 30.59 13.02
CA ARG A 522 -0.85 30.94 14.32
C ARG A 522 -1.75 32.17 14.23
N ALA A 523 -1.29 33.23 13.56
CA ALA A 523 -2.07 34.46 13.39
C ALA A 523 -3.40 34.19 12.65
N LEU A 524 -3.36 33.44 11.55
CA LEU A 524 -4.56 33.05 10.80
C LEU A 524 -5.49 32.13 11.61
N SER A 525 -4.93 31.23 12.43
CA SER A 525 -5.75 30.34 13.26
C SER A 525 -6.59 31.09 14.30
N LYS A 526 -6.06 32.20 14.84
CA LYS A 526 -6.80 33.09 15.74
C LYS A 526 -7.91 33.83 15.02
N ILE A 527 -7.64 34.32 13.81
CA ILE A 527 -8.65 35.03 12.99
C ILE A 527 -9.81 34.10 12.62
N ARG A 528 -9.52 32.82 12.37
CA ARG A 528 -10.52 31.79 12.01
C ARG A 528 -11.18 31.11 13.21
N GLY A 529 -10.66 31.30 14.42
CA GLY A 529 -11.15 30.63 15.64
C GLY A 529 -10.87 29.12 15.68
N ASN A 530 -9.82 28.64 14.99
CA ASN A 530 -9.46 27.21 14.89
C ASN A 530 -8.06 26.91 15.47
N GLU A 531 -7.68 27.56 16.56
CA GLU A 531 -6.35 27.45 17.20
C GLU A 531 -5.94 25.99 17.49
N ALA A 532 -6.89 25.15 17.92
CA ALA A 532 -6.62 23.73 18.23
C ALA A 532 -6.10 22.92 17.02
N GLU A 533 -6.46 23.30 15.79
CA GLU A 533 -5.98 22.64 14.58
C GLU A 533 -4.52 22.99 14.31
N ALA A 534 -4.16 24.27 14.43
CA ALA A 534 -2.79 24.75 14.26
C ALA A 534 -1.86 24.17 15.34
N GLU A 535 -2.31 24.08 16.59
CA GLU A 535 -1.55 23.48 17.68
C GLU A 535 -1.27 22.00 17.44
N ARG A 536 -2.27 21.23 16.99
CA ARG A 536 -2.08 19.82 16.61
C ARG A 536 -1.08 19.67 15.47
N LEU A 537 -1.17 20.53 14.45
CA LEU A 537 -0.24 20.55 13.33
C LEU A 537 1.19 20.82 13.80
N LEU A 538 1.42 21.81 14.66
CA LEU A 538 2.75 22.13 15.20
C LEU A 538 3.31 20.98 16.07
N MET A 539 2.47 20.37 16.91
CA MET A 539 2.87 19.20 17.73
C MET A 539 3.26 17.99 16.88
N LEU A 540 2.59 17.76 15.74
CA LEU A 540 2.91 16.65 14.83
C LEU A 540 4.36 16.75 14.31
N PHE A 541 4.90 17.95 14.18
CA PHE A 541 6.27 18.22 13.75
C PHE A 541 7.24 18.49 14.92
N GLY A 542 6.84 18.22 16.17
CA GLY A 542 7.69 18.37 17.34
C GLY A 542 8.00 19.82 17.73
N ILE A 543 7.18 20.79 17.30
CA ILE A 543 7.37 22.21 17.58
C ILE A 543 6.57 22.59 18.82
N GLU A 544 7.26 22.97 19.89
CA GLU A 544 6.62 23.44 21.12
C GLU A 544 6.02 24.85 20.95
N VAL A 545 4.70 24.97 21.13
CA VAL A 545 3.96 26.23 21.00
C VAL A 545 4.49 27.32 21.97
N SER A 546 5.04 26.91 23.13
CA SER A 546 5.66 27.77 24.15
C SER A 546 6.97 28.44 23.70
N THR A 547 7.65 27.88 22.68
CA THR A 547 8.94 28.39 22.18
C THR A 547 8.79 29.40 21.05
N LEU A 548 7.58 29.58 20.53
CA LEU A 548 7.29 30.54 19.47
C LEU A 548 7.13 31.95 20.05
N SER A 549 7.71 32.94 19.38
CA SER A 549 7.63 34.34 19.78
C SER A 549 6.15 34.76 19.94
N ALA A 550 5.86 35.69 20.86
CA ALA A 550 4.55 36.34 20.96
C ALA A 550 4.33 37.39 19.83
N GLY A 551 5.09 37.29 18.74
CA GLY A 551 5.31 38.34 17.75
C GLY A 551 4.37 38.30 16.54
N ARG A 552 4.00 39.52 16.17
CA ARG A 552 3.32 40.04 14.96
C ARG A 552 3.53 39.22 13.67
N GLY A 553 2.76 38.15 13.49
CA GLY A 553 2.46 37.69 12.12
C GLY A 553 1.87 38.86 11.32
N VAL A 554 2.17 38.98 10.03
CA VAL A 554 1.71 40.11 9.19
C VAL A 554 0.18 40.21 9.14
N CYS A 555 -0.52 39.12 9.48
CA CYS A 555 -1.96 39.04 9.68
C CYS A 555 -2.50 39.64 11.00
N SER A 556 -1.66 40.19 11.88
CA SER A 556 -2.12 40.68 13.19
C SER A 556 -2.80 42.06 13.11
N SER A 557 -4.13 42.03 13.02
CA SER A 557 -5.09 43.15 13.01
C SER A 557 -5.26 43.85 11.64
N PRO A 558 -6.51 44.06 11.17
CA PRO A 558 -6.76 44.99 10.07
C PRO A 558 -6.33 46.39 10.52
N ALA A 559 -5.57 47.09 9.69
CA ALA A 559 -5.47 48.54 9.81
C ALA A 559 -6.88 49.12 9.65
N GLN A 560 -7.29 49.97 10.59
CA GLN A 560 -8.56 50.69 10.61
C GLN A 560 -8.74 51.57 9.36
#